data_AF-A0A7Y5BYC0-F1
#
_entry.id   AF-A0A7Y5BYC0-F1
#
_cell.length_a   1.000
_cell.length_b   1.000
_cell.length_c   1.000
_cell.angle_alpha   90.00
_cell.angle_beta   90.00
_cell.angle_gamma   90.00
#
_symmetry.space_group_name_H-M   'P 1'
#
loop_
_entity.id
_entity.type
_entity.pdbx_description
1 polymer ?
#
loop_
_entity_poly.entity_id
_entity_poly.type
_entity_poly.pdbx_seq_one_letter_code
_entity_poly.pdbx_strand_id
1 'polypeptide(L)'
;IIHRLNPEAVVLETQYGIVPLDRVLNTGLFDLDAASQLPGWAEELQGHHIPETDEYGISSFVYQARRPFHPDRLLDFIEGGGFDGLLRAKGFVWLASNPDEAFFWEQAAKQAYFNLAGRWWASEPRENWPEEADDEVFLTQVWAEPYGDRRQEIACIGQNLQKERLTAHLDACLLTQDELGQWDAGHLKLNNPFLS
;
A
#
# COMPACT_ATOMS: atom_id res chain seq x y z
N ILE A 1 2.24 -25.42 14.37
CA ILE A 1 0.96 -24.67 14.39
C ILE A 1 0.13 -24.99 13.15
N ILE A 2 0.69 -24.85 11.94
CA ILE A 2 -0.01 -25.16 10.67
C ILE A 2 -0.61 -26.58 10.63
N HIS A 3 0.15 -27.63 10.95
CA HIS A 3 -0.36 -29.01 10.97
C HIS A 3 -1.43 -29.32 12.04
N ARG A 4 -1.69 -28.39 12.98
CA ARG A 4 -2.81 -28.52 13.93
C ARG A 4 -4.12 -28.01 13.33
N LEU A 5 -4.04 -27.09 12.37
CA LEU A 5 -5.18 -26.49 11.66
C LEU A 5 -5.50 -27.27 10.39
N ASN A 6 -4.47 -27.70 9.65
CA ASN A 6 -4.61 -28.58 8.51
C ASN A 6 -3.46 -29.60 8.52
N PRO A 7 -3.71 -30.83 8.99
CA PRO A 7 -2.69 -31.87 9.09
C PRO A 7 -2.01 -32.19 7.75
N GLU A 8 -2.74 -32.07 6.64
CA GLU A 8 -2.28 -32.42 5.30
C GLU A 8 -1.65 -31.24 4.53
N ALA A 9 -1.55 -30.06 5.16
CA ALA A 9 -0.95 -28.89 4.53
C ALA A 9 0.54 -29.12 4.21
N VAL A 10 0.90 -28.97 2.95
CA VAL A 10 2.31 -28.94 2.51
C VAL A 10 2.89 -27.57 2.83
N VAL A 11 3.80 -27.51 3.80
CA VAL A 11 4.51 -26.27 4.17
C VAL A 11 5.77 -26.12 3.32
N LEU A 12 5.88 -25.01 2.58
CA LEU A 12 7.06 -24.67 1.80
C LEU A 12 7.79 -23.50 2.48
N GLU A 13 9.04 -23.72 2.86
CA GLU A 13 9.91 -22.64 3.33
C GLU A 13 10.60 -21.98 2.14
N THR A 14 10.59 -20.64 2.10
CA THR A 14 11.07 -19.87 0.95
C THR A 14 11.79 -18.62 1.44
N GLN A 15 12.77 -18.17 0.67
CA GLN A 15 13.40 -16.86 0.85
C GLN A 15 13.04 -16.00 -0.36
N TYR A 16 12.55 -14.79 -0.11
CA TYR A 16 12.10 -13.85 -1.15
C TYR A 16 10.98 -14.36 -2.08
N GLY A 17 10.15 -15.30 -1.61
CA GLY A 17 8.98 -15.76 -2.35
C GLY A 17 9.28 -16.59 -3.60
N ILE A 18 10.54 -17.04 -3.77
CA ILE A 18 10.92 -17.90 -4.88
C ILE A 18 10.47 -19.33 -4.55
N VAL A 19 9.46 -19.81 -5.27
CA VAL A 19 8.92 -21.16 -5.14
C VAL A 19 8.81 -21.79 -6.53
N PRO A 20 9.16 -23.07 -6.70
CA PRO A 20 8.89 -23.79 -7.94
C PRO A 20 7.39 -23.71 -8.30
N LEU A 21 7.09 -23.33 -9.54
CA LEU A 21 5.73 -23.03 -9.99
C LEU A 21 4.79 -24.26 -9.91
N ASP A 22 5.34 -25.45 -10.13
CA ASP A 22 4.67 -26.75 -9.99
C ASP A 22 4.27 -27.09 -8.55
N ARG A 23 4.80 -26.35 -7.56
CA ARG A 23 4.41 -26.47 -6.15
C ARG A 23 3.29 -25.50 -5.76
N VAL A 24 2.87 -24.63 -6.67
CA VAL A 24 1.82 -23.61 -6.47
C VAL A 24 0.63 -23.86 -7.40
N LEU A 25 0.90 -24.20 -8.66
CA LEU A 25 -0.11 -24.43 -9.69
C LEU A 25 -0.34 -25.93 -9.94
N ASN A 26 -1.60 -26.31 -10.16
CA ASN A 26 -2.00 -27.68 -10.51
C ASN A 26 -1.49 -28.77 -9.56
N THR A 27 -1.39 -28.46 -8.27
CA THR A 27 -0.81 -29.36 -7.27
C THR A 27 -1.69 -30.58 -6.95
N GLY A 28 -2.97 -30.53 -7.30
CA GLY A 28 -3.94 -31.60 -6.99
C GLY A 28 -4.19 -31.79 -5.49
N LEU A 29 -3.72 -30.87 -4.65
CA LEU A 29 -3.82 -30.94 -3.19
C LEU A 29 -5.18 -30.48 -2.63
N PHE A 30 -6.10 -30.08 -3.50
CA PHE A 30 -7.42 -29.61 -3.10
C PHE A 30 -8.49 -30.62 -3.53
N ASP A 31 -9.17 -31.19 -2.54
CA ASP A 31 -10.31 -32.08 -2.71
C ASP A 31 -11.54 -31.41 -2.06
N LEU A 32 -12.47 -30.97 -2.92
CA LEU A 32 -13.73 -30.31 -2.53
C LEU A 32 -14.62 -31.24 -1.70
N ASP A 33 -14.64 -32.53 -2.00
CA ASP A 33 -15.48 -33.50 -1.31
C ASP A 33 -14.93 -33.75 0.11
N ALA A 34 -13.61 -33.88 0.26
CA ALA A 34 -12.97 -34.00 1.56
C ALA A 34 -13.09 -32.71 2.41
N ALA A 35 -12.96 -31.53 1.79
CA ALA A 35 -13.09 -30.24 2.46
C ALA A 35 -14.51 -30.03 3.03
N SER A 36 -15.55 -30.45 2.30
CA SER A 36 -16.95 -30.31 2.72
C SER A 36 -17.37 -31.17 3.93
N GLN A 37 -16.59 -32.20 4.26
CA GLN A 37 -16.85 -33.13 5.37
C GLN A 37 -16.13 -32.73 6.67
N LEU A 38 -15.36 -31.65 6.65
CA LEU A 38 -14.69 -31.15 7.85
C LEU A 38 -15.73 -30.58 8.85
N PRO A 39 -15.65 -30.92 10.15
CA PRO A 39 -16.68 -30.60 11.14
C PRO A 39 -17.07 -29.12 11.31
N GLY A 40 -16.29 -28.17 10.75
CA GLY A 40 -16.59 -26.73 10.79
C GLY A 40 -17.23 -26.14 9.52
N TRP A 41 -17.16 -26.84 8.38
CA TRP A 41 -17.64 -26.31 7.09
C TRP A 41 -19.18 -26.22 7.01
N ALA A 42 -19.86 -27.14 7.69
CA ALA A 42 -21.33 -27.17 7.76
C ALA A 42 -21.92 -26.04 8.65
N GLU A 43 -21.10 -25.43 9.51
CA GLU A 43 -21.48 -24.24 10.30
C GLU A 43 -21.20 -22.95 9.51
N GLU A 44 -20.10 -22.88 8.75
CA GLU A 44 -19.74 -21.73 7.90
C GLU A 44 -20.77 -21.46 6.77
N LEU A 45 -21.39 -22.51 6.22
CA LEU A 45 -22.37 -22.40 5.13
C LEU A 45 -23.78 -21.93 5.57
N GLN A 46 -24.07 -21.83 6.86
CA GLN A 46 -25.42 -21.48 7.39
C GLN A 46 -25.75 -19.98 7.37
N GLY A 47 -24.99 -19.17 6.62
CA GLY A 47 -25.45 -17.87 6.15
C GLY A 47 -25.56 -16.77 7.21
N HIS A 48 -24.89 -16.91 8.36
CA HIS A 48 -24.78 -15.85 9.38
C HIS A 48 -23.41 -15.15 9.37
N HIS A 49 -22.77 -15.02 8.21
CA HIS A 49 -21.52 -14.27 8.17
C HIS A 49 -21.79 -12.76 8.14
N ILE A 50 -21.59 -12.16 9.31
CA ILE A 50 -20.89 -10.90 9.39
C ILE A 50 -19.52 -11.15 8.71
N PRO A 51 -19.09 -10.36 7.71
CA PRO A 51 -17.81 -10.63 7.03
C PRO A 51 -16.67 -10.71 8.06
N GLU A 52 -15.66 -11.57 7.82
CA GLU A 52 -14.51 -11.75 8.73
C GLU A 52 -13.87 -10.41 9.15
N THR A 53 -13.95 -9.39 8.28
CA THR A 53 -13.53 -8.02 8.56
C THR A 53 -14.22 -7.40 9.78
N ASP A 54 -15.50 -7.67 9.99
CA ASP A 54 -16.26 -7.17 11.13
C ASP A 54 -16.06 -8.06 12.39
N GLU A 55 -15.83 -9.35 12.21
CA GLU A 55 -15.59 -10.30 13.32
C GLU A 55 -14.22 -10.08 13.97
N TYR A 56 -13.19 -9.75 13.18
CA TYR A 56 -11.83 -9.47 13.66
C TYR A 56 -11.52 -7.99 13.79
N GLY A 57 -12.46 -7.09 13.48
CA GLY A 57 -12.26 -5.64 13.52
C GLY A 57 -11.23 -5.13 12.51
N ILE A 58 -11.03 -5.85 11.40
CA ILE A 58 -10.12 -5.46 10.32
C ILE A 58 -10.84 -4.52 9.36
N SER A 59 -10.32 -3.31 9.20
CA SER A 59 -10.82 -2.32 8.26
C SER A 59 -9.73 -1.89 7.28
N SER A 60 -10.15 -1.35 6.15
CA SER A 60 -9.24 -0.76 5.17
C SER A 60 -9.77 0.57 4.66
N PHE A 61 -8.87 1.47 4.29
CA PHE A 61 -9.20 2.71 3.59
C PHE A 61 -8.01 3.16 2.75
N VAL A 62 -8.28 4.01 1.75
CA VAL A 62 -7.24 4.65 0.96
C VAL A 62 -6.98 6.05 1.52
N TYR A 63 -5.75 6.30 1.94
CA TYR A 63 -5.26 7.65 2.24
C TYR A 63 -4.89 8.35 0.92
N GLN A 64 -5.42 9.54 0.72
CA GLN A 64 -5.14 10.37 -0.45
C GLN A 64 -4.80 11.80 -0.02
N ALA A 65 -3.74 12.35 -0.59
CA ALA A 65 -3.34 13.74 -0.38
C ALA A 65 -2.63 14.29 -1.62
N ARG A 66 -2.65 15.63 -1.74
CA ARG A 66 -2.14 16.35 -2.93
C ARG A 66 -0.90 17.20 -2.65
N ARG A 67 -0.27 16.98 -1.51
CA ARG A 67 1.03 17.59 -1.17
C ARG A 67 2.09 16.49 -1.11
N PRO A 68 3.36 16.78 -1.42
CA PRO A 68 4.43 15.82 -1.25
C PRO A 68 4.71 15.60 0.24
N PHE A 69 5.18 14.41 0.60
CA PHE A 69 5.71 14.15 1.94
C PHE A 69 7.08 14.79 2.11
N HIS A 70 7.33 15.29 3.32
CA HIS A 70 8.68 15.53 3.79
C HIS A 70 9.35 14.17 4.07
N PRO A 71 10.46 13.84 3.38
CA PRO A 71 11.05 12.51 3.44
C PRO A 71 11.47 12.11 4.86
N ASP A 72 12.11 12.99 5.61
CA ASP A 72 12.54 12.69 6.99
C ASP A 72 11.34 12.46 7.93
N ARG A 73 10.25 13.23 7.80
CA ARG A 73 9.05 13.02 8.64
C ARG A 73 8.34 11.72 8.32
N LEU A 74 8.32 11.33 7.04
CA LEU A 74 7.79 10.03 6.65
C LEU A 74 8.67 8.89 7.21
N LEU A 75 10.00 9.04 7.16
CA LEU A 75 10.91 8.07 7.75
C LEU A 75 10.68 7.96 9.26
N ASP A 76 10.63 9.09 9.98
CA ASP A 76 10.36 9.14 11.43
C ASP A 76 9.02 8.45 11.78
N PHE A 77 7.98 8.66 10.97
CA PHE A 77 6.69 7.98 11.15
C PHE A 77 6.84 6.45 11.06
N ILE A 78 7.61 5.96 10.10
CA ILE A 78 7.80 4.52 9.86
C ILE A 78 8.70 3.91 10.94
N GLU A 79 9.83 4.53 11.23
CA GLU A 79 10.80 4.06 12.24
C GLU A 79 10.26 4.17 13.67
N GLY A 80 9.38 5.15 13.92
CA GLY A 80 8.64 5.31 15.18
C GLY A 80 7.65 4.18 15.47
N GLY A 81 7.57 3.16 14.61
CA GLY A 81 6.67 2.01 14.74
C GLY A 81 5.36 2.18 13.97
N GLY A 82 5.25 3.19 13.11
CA GLY A 82 4.06 3.47 12.32
C GLY A 82 2.89 3.95 13.16
N PHE A 83 1.73 3.33 12.96
CA PHE A 83 0.49 3.67 13.64
C PHE A 83 -0.11 2.43 14.30
N ASP A 84 -0.58 2.58 15.54
CA ASP A 84 -1.17 1.47 16.28
C ASP A 84 -2.39 0.89 15.55
N GLY A 85 -2.43 -0.43 15.42
CA GLY A 85 -3.44 -1.14 14.64
C GLY A 85 -3.22 -1.14 13.13
N LEU A 86 -2.26 -0.40 12.56
CA LEU A 86 -1.92 -0.51 11.13
C LEU A 86 -1.13 -1.81 10.88
N LEU A 87 -1.70 -2.71 10.09
CA LEU A 87 -1.10 -4.00 9.76
C LEU A 87 -0.31 -3.94 8.45
N ARG A 88 -0.86 -3.24 7.46
CA ARG A 88 -0.29 -3.11 6.12
C ARG A 88 -0.54 -1.72 5.54
N ALA A 89 0.45 -1.18 4.85
CA ALA A 89 0.30 -0.03 3.97
C ALA A 89 0.91 -0.36 2.61
N LYS A 90 0.21 -0.02 1.52
CA LYS A 90 0.73 -0.22 0.16
C LYS A 90 0.20 0.84 -0.80
N GLY A 91 1.07 1.48 -1.57
CA GLY A 91 0.62 2.40 -2.61
C GLY A 91 1.67 3.41 -3.05
N PHE A 92 1.21 4.37 -3.87
CA PHE A 92 2.07 5.39 -4.45
C PHE A 92 2.33 6.52 -3.46
N VAL A 93 3.60 6.95 -3.43
CA VAL A 93 4.13 7.97 -2.55
C VAL A 93 4.85 9.02 -3.38
N TRP A 94 4.50 10.28 -3.15
CA TRP A 94 5.16 11.44 -3.73
C TRP A 94 6.05 12.12 -2.69
N LEU A 95 7.36 12.10 -2.91
CA LEU A 95 8.37 12.66 -2.00
C LEU A 95 8.87 14.01 -2.49
N ALA A 96 9.00 14.97 -1.58
CA ALA A 96 9.50 16.31 -1.91
C ALA A 96 10.98 16.33 -2.35
N SER A 97 11.78 15.33 -1.98
CA SER A 97 13.18 15.20 -2.42
C SER A 97 13.31 14.81 -3.90
N ASN A 98 12.30 14.15 -4.46
CA ASN A 98 12.29 13.60 -5.81
C ASN A 98 10.93 13.91 -6.49
N PRO A 99 10.65 15.19 -6.80
CA PRO A 99 9.34 15.66 -7.29
C PRO A 99 8.80 14.92 -8.50
N ASP A 100 9.71 14.46 -9.36
CA ASP A 100 9.36 13.88 -10.64
C ASP A 100 9.08 12.39 -10.58
N GLU A 101 9.47 11.74 -9.48
CA GLU A 101 9.47 10.29 -9.33
C GLU A 101 8.32 9.84 -8.44
N ALA A 102 7.68 8.74 -8.84
CA ALA A 102 6.69 8.04 -8.05
C ALA A 102 7.38 6.88 -7.32
N PHE A 103 7.29 6.88 -6.00
CA PHE A 103 7.73 5.75 -5.18
C PHE A 103 6.54 4.86 -4.85
N PHE A 104 6.83 3.58 -4.64
CA PHE A 104 5.85 2.62 -4.18
C PHE A 104 6.26 2.10 -2.81
N TRP A 105 5.42 2.40 -1.83
CA TRP A 105 5.59 1.97 -0.46
C TRP A 105 4.92 0.61 -0.28
N GLU A 106 5.64 -0.33 0.32
CA GLU A 106 5.10 -1.59 0.80
C GLU A 106 5.53 -1.82 2.24
N GLN A 107 4.57 -1.84 3.16
CA GLN A 107 4.81 -2.13 4.57
C GLN A 107 3.92 -3.27 5.03
N ALA A 108 4.53 -4.20 5.75
CA ALA A 108 3.84 -5.22 6.53
C ALA A 108 4.50 -5.30 7.92
N ALA A 109 3.68 -5.17 8.97
CA ALA A 109 4.17 -5.06 10.34
C ALA A 109 5.25 -3.95 10.47
N LYS A 110 6.46 -4.30 10.94
CA LYS A 110 7.57 -3.36 11.20
C LYS A 110 8.53 -3.18 10.01
N GLN A 111 8.30 -3.88 8.90
CA GLN A 111 9.17 -3.77 7.73
C GLN A 111 8.49 -2.91 6.67
N ALA A 112 9.21 -1.90 6.19
CA ALA A 112 8.77 -1.03 5.10
C ALA A 112 9.83 -1.01 4.00
N TYR A 113 9.36 -1.04 2.75
CA TYR A 113 10.17 -0.97 1.55
C TYR A 113 9.65 0.17 0.68
N PHE A 114 10.58 0.89 0.05
CA PHE A 114 10.29 1.93 -0.94
C PHE A 114 11.00 1.57 -2.23
N ASN A 115 10.24 1.40 -3.30
CA ASN A 115 10.76 1.10 -4.63
C ASN A 115 10.42 2.24 -5.57
N LEU A 116 11.31 2.57 -6.49
CA LEU A 116 10.97 3.47 -7.59
C LEU A 116 9.94 2.77 -8.50
N ALA A 117 8.74 3.35 -8.63
CA ALA A 117 7.71 2.84 -9.53
C ALA A 117 7.82 3.42 -10.94
N GLY A 118 8.43 4.59 -11.06
CA GLY A 118 8.57 5.31 -12.32
C GLY A 118 8.53 6.82 -12.12
N ARG A 119 8.22 7.55 -13.18
CA ARG A 119 8.04 9.00 -13.17
C ARG A 119 6.55 9.33 -13.24
N TRP A 120 6.17 10.44 -12.61
CA TRP A 120 4.83 11.00 -12.78
C TRP A 120 4.63 11.50 -14.20
N TRP A 121 3.43 11.36 -14.76
CA TRP A 121 3.13 11.83 -16.13
C TRP A 121 3.26 13.34 -16.26
N ALA A 122 2.98 14.06 -15.18
CA ALA A 122 3.22 15.50 -15.11
C ALA A 122 4.71 15.90 -15.11
N SER A 123 5.63 14.94 -15.14
CA SER A 123 7.08 15.14 -15.36
C SER A 123 7.53 14.73 -16.76
N GLU A 124 6.62 14.20 -17.58
CA GLU A 124 6.90 13.66 -18.91
C GLU A 124 6.33 14.57 -20.00
N PRO A 125 7.06 14.75 -21.13
CA PRO A 125 6.50 15.37 -22.32
C PRO A 125 5.22 14.65 -22.77
N ARG A 126 4.24 15.40 -23.29
CA ARG A 126 2.93 14.86 -23.72
C ARG A 126 3.04 13.75 -24.77
N GLU A 127 4.14 13.73 -25.55
CA GLU A 127 4.48 12.72 -26.55
C GLU A 127 4.74 11.33 -25.94
N ASN A 128 5.14 11.26 -24.67
CA ASN A 128 5.41 10.00 -23.97
C ASN A 128 4.17 9.42 -23.28
N TRP A 129 3.07 10.17 -23.22
CA TRP A 129 1.86 9.77 -22.52
C TRP A 129 1.18 8.60 -23.22
N PRO A 130 0.43 7.76 -22.48
CA PRO A 130 -0.30 6.65 -23.07
C PRO A 130 -1.32 7.17 -24.11
N GLU A 131 -1.50 6.41 -25.18
CA GLU A 131 -2.46 6.71 -26.27
C GLU A 131 -3.75 5.90 -26.11
N GLU A 132 -3.77 4.93 -25.20
CA GLU A 132 -4.93 4.13 -24.87
C GLU A 132 -6.00 4.97 -24.15
N ALA A 133 -7.24 4.86 -24.65
CA ALA A 133 -8.36 5.67 -24.13
C ALA A 133 -8.62 5.47 -22.62
N ASP A 134 -8.44 4.25 -22.12
CA ASP A 134 -8.66 3.95 -20.69
C ASP A 134 -7.61 4.64 -19.79
N ASP A 135 -6.35 4.69 -20.24
CA ASP A 135 -5.27 5.35 -19.51
C ASP A 135 -5.43 6.88 -19.56
N GLU A 136 -5.86 7.44 -20.68
CA GLU A 136 -6.16 8.87 -20.80
C GLU A 136 -7.35 9.28 -19.90
N VAL A 137 -8.39 8.45 -19.82
CA VAL A 137 -9.52 8.65 -18.89
C VAL A 137 -9.04 8.61 -17.44
N PHE A 138 -8.23 7.61 -17.08
CA PHE A 138 -7.68 7.50 -15.73
C PHE A 138 -6.84 8.72 -15.37
N LEU A 139 -5.92 9.14 -16.25
CA LEU A 139 -5.07 10.31 -16.03
C LEU A 139 -5.91 11.56 -15.83
N THR A 140 -6.94 11.75 -16.65
CA THR A 140 -7.87 12.89 -16.51
C THR A 140 -8.57 12.90 -15.15
N GLN A 141 -8.93 11.74 -14.60
CA GLN A 141 -9.58 11.64 -13.29
C GLN A 141 -8.64 11.98 -12.13
N VAL A 142 -7.37 11.60 -12.23
CA VAL A 142 -6.38 11.81 -11.16
C VAL A 142 -5.57 13.09 -11.32
N TRP A 143 -5.75 13.83 -12.41
CA TRP A 143 -5.05 15.08 -12.67
C TRP A 143 -5.60 16.24 -11.81
N ALA A 144 -4.73 16.99 -11.14
CA ALA A 144 -5.09 18.30 -10.61
C ALA A 144 -3.91 19.27 -10.65
N GLU A 145 -4.21 20.48 -11.11
CA GLU A 145 -3.25 21.58 -11.10
C GLU A 145 -2.88 22.00 -9.66
N PRO A 146 -1.62 22.44 -9.42
CA PRO A 146 -0.56 22.63 -10.43
C PRO A 146 0.33 21.40 -10.67
N TYR A 147 0.06 20.27 -9.98
CA TYR A 147 1.02 19.16 -9.90
C TYR A 147 0.66 17.94 -10.77
N GLY A 148 -0.47 17.99 -11.47
CA GLY A 148 -0.95 16.97 -12.37
C GLY A 148 -1.36 15.67 -11.66
N ASP A 149 -0.81 14.54 -12.07
CA ASP A 149 -1.13 13.22 -11.52
C ASP A 149 -0.44 12.91 -10.18
N ARG A 150 0.51 13.75 -9.76
CA ARG A 150 1.26 13.64 -8.50
C ARG A 150 0.32 13.62 -7.28
N ARG A 151 0.46 12.60 -6.43
CA ARG A 151 -0.36 12.42 -5.21
C ARG A 151 0.21 11.39 -4.26
N GLN A 152 -0.32 11.40 -3.05
CA GLN A 152 -0.31 10.24 -2.16
C GLN A 152 -1.53 9.39 -2.47
N GLU A 153 -1.35 8.08 -2.60
CA GLU A 153 -2.44 7.13 -2.77
C GLU A 153 -2.05 5.79 -2.14
N ILE A 154 -2.40 5.62 -0.87
CA ILE A 154 -1.90 4.53 -0.02
C ILE A 154 -3.09 3.76 0.54
N ALA A 155 -3.19 2.48 0.21
CA ALA A 155 -4.12 1.57 0.86
C ALA A 155 -3.60 1.19 2.24
N CYS A 156 -4.37 1.49 3.27
CA CYS A 156 -4.09 1.18 4.67
C CYS A 156 -5.05 0.05 5.12
N ILE A 157 -4.51 -0.99 5.72
CA ILE A 157 -5.28 -2.11 6.29
C ILE A 157 -4.85 -2.28 7.74
N GLY A 158 -5.80 -2.32 8.65
CA GLY A 158 -5.51 -2.39 10.08
C GLY A 158 -6.64 -2.98 10.90
N GLN A 159 -6.32 -3.36 12.13
CA GLN A 159 -7.28 -3.83 13.12
C GLN A 159 -7.63 -2.68 14.08
N ASN A 160 -8.93 -2.44 14.31
CA ASN A 160 -9.44 -1.32 15.11
C ASN A 160 -8.84 0.04 14.70
N LEU A 161 -8.60 0.20 13.39
CA LEU A 161 -7.83 1.31 12.86
C LEU A 161 -8.60 2.63 13.03
N GLN A 162 -8.00 3.57 13.76
CA GLN A 162 -8.54 4.92 13.93
C GLN A 162 -8.19 5.76 12.69
N LYS A 163 -8.99 5.63 11.63
CA LYS A 163 -8.79 6.27 10.32
C LYS A 163 -8.42 7.74 10.43
N GLU A 164 -9.14 8.53 11.22
CA GLU A 164 -8.95 9.98 11.34
C GLU A 164 -7.59 10.31 11.95
N ARG A 165 -7.15 9.51 12.92
CA ARG A 165 -5.85 9.71 13.59
C ARG A 165 -4.69 9.28 12.71
N LEU A 166 -4.81 8.16 11.99
CA LEU A 166 -3.81 7.76 11.00
C LEU A 166 -3.70 8.80 9.89
N THR A 167 -4.84 9.31 9.40
CA THR A 167 -4.88 10.39 8.40
C THR A 167 -4.15 11.63 8.92
N ALA A 168 -4.41 12.06 10.16
CA ALA A 168 -3.73 13.21 10.76
C ALA A 168 -2.20 12.99 10.93
N HIS A 169 -1.76 11.78 11.27
CA HIS A 169 -0.34 11.45 11.37
C HIS A 169 0.36 11.49 10.00
N LEU A 170 -0.27 10.92 8.97
CA LEU A 170 0.22 11.02 7.60
C LEU A 170 0.23 12.49 7.14
N ASP A 171 -0.84 13.24 7.39
CA ASP A 171 -0.91 14.67 7.04
C ASP A 171 0.19 15.51 7.71
N ALA A 172 0.61 15.15 8.93
CA ALA A 172 1.73 15.80 9.61
C ALA A 172 3.09 15.55 8.92
N CYS A 173 3.18 14.47 8.12
CA CYS A 173 4.36 14.17 7.32
C CYS A 173 4.38 14.98 6.01
N LEU A 174 3.27 15.57 5.57
CA LEU A 174 3.22 16.39 4.35
C LEU A 174 3.97 17.71 4.54
N LEU A 175 4.49 18.29 3.45
CA LEU A 175 4.96 19.67 3.50
C LEU A 175 3.84 20.59 4.00
N THR A 176 4.17 21.46 4.96
CA THR A 176 3.31 22.57 5.39
C THR A 176 3.12 23.57 4.24
N GLN A 177 2.16 24.49 4.36
CA GLN A 177 1.94 25.48 3.30
C GLN A 177 3.17 26.37 3.08
N ASP A 178 3.86 26.75 4.16
CA ASP A 178 5.07 27.57 4.08
C ASP A 178 6.24 26.80 3.46
N GLU A 179 6.40 25.52 3.77
CA GLU A 179 7.40 24.67 3.15
C GLU A 179 7.09 24.41 1.68
N LEU A 180 5.82 24.18 1.34
CA LEU A 180 5.38 24.00 -0.05
C LEU A 180 5.70 25.24 -0.89
N GLY A 181 5.42 26.45 -0.38
CA GLY A 181 5.77 27.69 -1.05
C GLY A 181 7.28 27.88 -1.24
N GLN A 182 8.10 27.49 -0.24
CA GLN A 182 9.55 27.52 -0.37
C GLN A 182 10.08 26.45 -1.34
N TRP A 183 9.44 25.29 -1.37
CA TRP A 183 9.77 24.18 -2.25
C TRP A 183 9.46 24.49 -3.71
N ASP A 184 8.28 25.05 -4.01
CA ASP A 184 7.90 25.52 -5.34
C ASP A 184 8.85 26.62 -5.84
N ALA A 185 9.33 27.49 -4.93
CA ALA A 185 10.33 28.52 -5.25
C ALA A 185 11.76 27.98 -5.39
N GLY A 186 12.00 26.69 -5.13
CA GLY A 186 13.32 26.05 -5.18
C GLY A 186 14.26 26.41 -4.01
N HIS A 187 13.73 27.01 -2.95
CA HIS A 187 14.49 27.40 -1.74
C HIS A 187 14.60 26.26 -0.72
N LEU A 188 13.69 25.28 -0.77
CA LEU A 188 13.73 24.10 0.09
C LEU A 188 14.29 22.90 -0.69
N LYS A 189 15.45 22.40 -0.26
CA LYS A 189 16.08 21.19 -0.79
C LYS A 189 16.14 20.12 0.30
N LEU A 190 15.63 18.94 -0.01
CA LEU A 190 15.52 17.83 0.93
C LEU A 190 16.27 16.62 0.38
N ASN A 191 16.94 15.89 1.26
CA ASN A 191 17.60 14.64 0.90
C ASN A 191 16.58 13.49 0.92
N ASN A 192 16.84 12.45 0.13
CA ASN A 192 16.02 11.24 0.15
C ASN A 192 16.72 10.16 0.99
N PRO A 193 16.23 9.86 2.21
CA PRO A 193 16.84 8.85 3.07
C PRO A 193 16.46 7.42 2.66
N PHE A 194 15.56 7.23 1.70
CA PHE A 194 15.15 5.91 1.20
C PHE A 194 16.04 5.39 0.06
N LEU A 195 16.94 6.23 -0.46
CA LEU A 195 17.87 5.90 -1.55
C LEU A 195 19.34 5.79 -1.10
N SER A 196 19.60 5.94 0.20
CA SER A 196 20.96 5.90 0.79
C SER A 196 21.46 4.49 1.08
#